data_AF-A0A0F3ILQ7-F1
#
_entry.id   AF-A0A0F3ILQ7-F1
#
_cell.length_a   1.000
_cell.length_b   1.000
_cell.length_c   1.000
_cell.angle_alpha   90.00
_cell.angle_beta   90.00
_cell.angle_gamma   90.00
#
_symmetry.space_group_name_H-M   'P 1'
#
loop_
_entity.id
_entity.type
_entity.pdbx_description
1 polymer ?
#
loop_
_entity_poly.entity_id
_entity_poly.type
_entity_poly.pdbx_seq_one_letter_code
_entity_poly.pdbx_strand_id
1 'polypeptide(L)'
;FLQITDNGAIARGAVFIQRPGKMRFDYAPPSPVVMVADGTLLTFHDRELNETTSLPLSSTPVAFLLRDKVRLSQDLTVTKIDRGPGVLRVSVRETDDPEQGELTIQFSEAPFRLEQWAVLDSQNRLTKVTLIEARAGDPINPKVFEFRDPKFFNQPVERFN
;
A
#
# COMPACT_ATOMS: atom_id res chain seq x y z
N PHE A 1 -11.25 -3.81 1.24
CA PHE A 1 -10.84 -3.06 0.03
C PHE A 1 -11.28 -3.81 -1.22
N LEU A 2 -11.35 -3.09 -2.34
CA LEU A 2 -11.45 -3.62 -3.70
C LEU A 2 -10.24 -3.11 -4.48
N GLN A 3 -9.48 -4.00 -5.11
CA GLN A 3 -8.36 -3.67 -5.97
C GLN A 3 -8.70 -4.02 -7.41
N ILE A 4 -8.29 -3.17 -8.34
CA ILE A 4 -8.36 -3.41 -9.78
C ILE A 4 -6.97 -3.12 -10.36
N THR A 5 -6.39 -4.08 -11.08
CA THR A 5 -5.11 -3.92 -11.78
C THR A 5 -5.31 -3.46 -13.23
N ASP A 6 -4.21 -3.14 -13.89
CA ASP A 6 -4.10 -2.65 -15.27
C ASP A 6 -4.78 -3.56 -16.30
N ASN A 7 -4.65 -4.87 -16.12
CA ASN A 7 -5.31 -5.88 -16.94
C ASN A 7 -6.78 -6.15 -16.56
N GLY A 8 -7.35 -5.39 -15.63
CA GLY A 8 -8.73 -5.54 -15.16
C GLY A 8 -8.95 -6.65 -14.13
N ALA A 9 -7.91 -7.34 -13.66
CA ALA A 9 -8.06 -8.32 -12.60
C ALA A 9 -8.54 -7.65 -11.29
N ILE A 10 -9.49 -8.32 -10.63
CA ILE A 10 -10.15 -7.79 -9.44
C ILE A 10 -9.76 -8.63 -8.23
N ALA A 11 -9.38 -7.96 -7.15
CA ALA A 11 -9.15 -8.60 -5.87
C ALA A 11 -9.88 -7.84 -4.74
N ARG A 12 -10.17 -8.55 -3.64
CA ARG A 12 -10.82 -7.98 -2.45
C ARG A 12 -10.11 -8.49 -1.21
N GLY A 13 -10.36 -7.84 -0.08
CA GLY A 13 -9.82 -8.29 1.19
C GLY A 13 -9.89 -7.23 2.30
N ALA A 14 -9.09 -7.43 3.34
CA ALA A 14 -8.91 -6.47 4.43
C ALA A 14 -7.65 -5.63 4.21
N VAL A 15 -7.73 -4.35 4.57
CA VAL A 15 -6.58 -3.45 4.56
C VAL A 15 -6.44 -2.78 5.92
N PHE A 16 -5.22 -2.75 6.44
CA PHE A 16 -4.86 -2.07 7.67
C PHE A 16 -3.79 -1.03 7.34
N ILE A 17 -3.92 0.17 7.89
CA ILE A 17 -2.98 1.26 7.65
C ILE A 17 -2.65 1.87 9.01
N GLN A 18 -1.37 1.89 9.37
CA GLN A 18 -0.86 2.59 10.54
C GLN A 18 0.32 3.45 10.12
N ARG A 19 0.09 4.76 10.04
CA ARG A 19 1.16 5.71 9.73
C ARG A 19 2.04 5.93 10.98
N PRO A 20 3.36 6.12 10.82
CA PRO A 20 4.08 6.06 9.55
C PRO A 20 4.46 4.63 9.10
N GLY A 21 4.51 4.44 7.80
CA GLY A 21 5.21 3.33 7.14
C GLY A 21 4.53 1.97 7.15
N LYS A 22 3.47 1.76 7.96
CA LYS A 22 2.87 0.44 8.12
C LYS A 22 1.57 0.29 7.36
N MET A 23 1.49 -0.82 6.63
CA MET A 23 0.32 -1.19 5.84
C MET A 23 0.24 -2.71 5.75
N ARG A 24 -0.97 -3.25 5.69
CA ARG A 24 -1.18 -4.67 5.41
C ARG A 24 -2.39 -4.85 4.52
N PHE A 25 -2.25 -5.70 3.52
CA PHE A 25 -3.35 -6.25 2.76
C PHE A 25 -3.42 -7.75 2.98
N ASP A 26 -4.58 -8.20 3.45
CA ASP A 26 -4.96 -9.61 3.46
C ASP A 26 -5.96 -9.82 2.32
N TYR A 27 -5.47 -10.43 1.23
CA TYR A 27 -6.32 -10.76 0.09
C TYR A 27 -7.26 -11.92 0.46
N ALA A 28 -8.52 -11.80 0.03
CA ALA A 28 -9.51 -12.85 0.18
C ALA A 28 -9.33 -13.92 -0.92
N PRO A 29 -9.79 -15.16 -0.69
CA PRO A 29 -9.80 -16.19 -1.71
C PRO A 29 -10.43 -15.70 -3.03
N PRO A 30 -9.92 -16.14 -4.19
CA PRO A 30 -8.92 -17.20 -4.35
C PRO A 30 -7.46 -16.74 -4.25
N SER A 31 -7.17 -15.46 -3.97
CA SER A 31 -5.79 -14.98 -3.92
C SER A 31 -5.13 -15.38 -2.59
N PRO A 32 -4.03 -16.17 -2.60
CA PRO A 32 -3.34 -16.60 -1.38
C PRO A 32 -2.34 -15.55 -0.86
N VAL A 33 -2.38 -14.32 -1.39
CA VAL A 33 -1.34 -13.31 -1.18
C VAL A 33 -1.55 -12.52 0.11
N VAL A 34 -0.45 -12.20 0.80
CA VAL A 34 -0.37 -11.15 1.80
C VAL A 34 0.62 -10.10 1.33
N MET A 35 0.26 -8.83 1.48
CA MET A 35 1.20 -7.73 1.31
C MET A 35 1.36 -6.98 2.63
N VAL A 36 2.59 -6.75 3.06
CA VAL A 36 2.91 -6.04 4.32
C VAL A 36 3.96 -4.98 4.05
N ALA A 37 3.70 -3.75 4.48
CA ALA A 37 4.70 -2.72 4.67
C ALA A 37 5.01 -2.60 6.16
N ASP A 38 6.27 -2.73 6.55
CA ASP A 38 6.70 -2.72 7.96
C ASP A 38 7.34 -1.38 8.40
N GLY A 39 7.47 -0.45 7.47
CA GLY A 39 8.15 0.84 7.62
C GLY A 39 9.43 0.96 6.80
N THR A 40 10.01 -0.16 6.37
CA THR A 40 11.24 -0.21 5.57
C THR A 40 11.02 -0.94 4.25
N LEU A 41 10.39 -2.11 4.30
CA LEU A 41 10.17 -2.97 3.14
C LEU A 41 8.68 -3.07 2.84
N LEU A 42 8.37 -3.23 1.56
CA LEU A 42 7.10 -3.77 1.09
C LEU A 42 7.34 -5.24 0.72
N THR A 43 6.69 -6.15 1.43
CA THR A 43 6.82 -7.60 1.26
C THR A 43 5.52 -8.18 0.71
N PHE A 44 5.63 -8.98 -0.34
CA PHE A 44 4.58 -9.79 -0.92
C PHE A 44 4.88 -11.25 -0.60
N HIS A 45 3.91 -11.97 -0.06
CA HIS A 45 4.05 -13.39 0.22
C HIS A 45 2.87 -14.16 -0.37
N ASP A 46 3.18 -15.07 -1.29
CA ASP A 46 2.24 -16.05 -1.80
C ASP A 46 2.27 -17.27 -0.89
N ARG A 47 1.16 -17.50 -0.18
CA ARG A 47 1.07 -18.62 0.78
C ARG A 47 0.97 -19.99 0.10
N GLU A 48 0.49 -20.06 -1.13
CA GLU A 48 0.31 -21.32 -1.85
C GLU A 48 1.63 -21.80 -2.44
N LEU A 49 2.36 -20.88 -3.08
CA LEU A 49 3.69 -21.16 -3.64
C LEU A 49 4.79 -21.10 -2.57
N ASN A 50 4.50 -20.55 -1.39
CA ASN A 50 5.46 -20.26 -0.33
C ASN A 50 6.63 -19.42 -0.87
N GLU A 51 6.31 -18.37 -1.63
CA GLU A 51 7.26 -17.44 -2.22
C GLU A 51 7.13 -16.06 -1.58
N THR A 52 8.28 -15.42 -1.33
CA THR A 52 8.35 -14.11 -0.71
C THR A 52 9.19 -13.19 -1.58
N THR A 53 8.63 -12.05 -1.96
CA THR A 53 9.32 -10.98 -2.69
C THR A 53 9.27 -9.72 -1.84
N SER A 54 10.41 -9.02 -1.70
CA SER A 54 10.47 -7.76 -0.96
C SER A 54 11.20 -6.70 -1.77
N LEU A 55 10.75 -5.46 -1.64
CA LEU A 55 11.41 -4.28 -2.17
C LEU A 55 11.42 -3.16 -1.13
N PRO A 56 12.36 -2.20 -1.22
CA PRO A 56 12.32 -1.00 -0.38
C PRO A 56 10.97 -0.30 -0.51
N LEU A 57 10.30 -0.02 0.61
CA LEU A 57 9.03 0.72 0.57
C LEU A 57 9.24 2.07 -0.13
N SER A 58 10.36 2.74 0.16
CA SER A 58 10.73 4.03 -0.44
C SER A 58 10.83 4.01 -1.95
N SER A 59 11.04 2.85 -2.59
CA SER A 59 11.07 2.71 -4.05
C SER A 59 9.69 2.47 -4.67
N THR A 60 8.59 2.73 -3.93
CA THR A 60 7.22 2.57 -4.41
C THR A 60 6.42 3.86 -4.24
N PRO A 61 5.53 4.24 -5.18
CA PRO A 61 4.68 5.42 -5.02
C PRO A 61 3.75 5.36 -3.79
N VAL A 62 3.39 4.16 -3.30
CA VAL A 62 2.55 4.01 -2.10
C VAL A 62 3.25 4.48 -0.82
N ALA A 63 4.58 4.60 -0.81
CA ALA A 63 5.32 5.15 0.33
C ALA A 63 4.79 6.53 0.76
N PHE A 64 4.37 7.35 -0.21
CA PHE A 64 3.80 8.67 0.06
C PHE A 64 2.54 8.60 0.93
N LEU A 65 1.64 7.64 0.66
CA LEU A 65 0.42 7.42 1.45
C LEU A 65 0.74 7.09 2.92
N LEU A 66 1.94 6.54 3.16
CA LEU A 66 2.38 6.04 4.46
C LEU A 66 3.29 7.00 5.23
N ARG A 67 3.64 8.18 4.70
CA ARG A 67 4.52 9.14 5.41
C ARG A 67 3.87 9.66 6.71
N ASP A 68 4.67 9.98 7.73
CA ASP A 68 4.17 10.59 8.99
C ASP A 68 3.49 11.94 8.72
N LYS A 69 4.18 12.82 7.99
CA LYS A 69 3.67 14.12 7.57
C LYS A 69 3.67 14.19 6.05
N VAL A 70 2.52 14.54 5.51
CA VAL A 70 2.36 14.78 4.07
C VAL A 70 2.60 16.26 3.82
N ARG A 71 3.70 16.58 3.14
CA ARG A 71 3.96 17.91 2.61
C ARG A 71 3.90 17.80 1.09
N LEU A 72 2.93 18.48 0.47
CA LEU A 72 2.76 18.49 -0.99
C LEU A 72 3.76 19.44 -1.68
N SER A 73 4.98 19.52 -1.15
CA SER A 73 6.02 20.47 -1.52
C SER A 73 7.38 19.87 -1.18
N GLN A 74 8.44 20.31 -1.86
CA GLN A 74 9.81 19.78 -1.73
C GLN A 74 9.93 18.43 -2.45
N ASP A 75 9.93 17.33 -1.69
CA ASP A 75 10.17 15.98 -2.20
C ASP A 75 9.10 15.53 -3.20
N LEU A 76 7.94 16.19 -3.23
CA LEU A 76 6.82 15.83 -4.08
C LEU A 76 6.40 16.97 -4.99
N THR A 77 6.13 16.60 -6.23
CA THR A 77 5.51 17.47 -7.23
C THR A 77 4.05 17.09 -7.39
N VAL A 78 3.14 18.04 -7.17
CA VAL A 78 1.72 17.88 -7.51
C VAL A 78 1.57 18.00 -9.02
N THR A 79 1.15 16.92 -9.67
CA THR A 79 0.99 16.85 -11.13
C THR A 79 -0.42 17.21 -11.58
N LYS A 80 -1.43 16.93 -10.73
CA LYS A 80 -2.83 17.21 -11.03
C LYS A 80 -3.65 17.41 -9.76
N ILE A 81 -4.56 18.37 -9.82
CA ILE A 81 -5.66 18.51 -8.87
C ILE A 81 -6.95 18.49 -9.68
N ASP A 82 -7.84 17.57 -9.36
CA ASP A 82 -9.16 17.44 -9.98
C ASP A 82 -10.22 17.43 -8.89
N ARG A 83 -11.16 18.38 -8.93
CA ARG A 83 -12.22 18.52 -7.96
C ARG A 83 -13.57 18.45 -8.67
N GLY A 84 -14.34 17.42 -8.35
CA GLY A 84 -15.70 17.22 -8.81
C GLY A 84 -16.71 17.33 -7.66
N PRO A 85 -18.02 17.12 -7.92
CA PRO A 85 -19.04 17.16 -6.88
C PRO A 85 -18.73 16.18 -5.73
N GLY A 86 -18.38 16.71 -4.55
CA GLY A 86 -18.11 15.96 -3.34
C GLY A 86 -16.80 15.17 -3.31
N VAL A 87 -15.93 15.32 -4.32
CA VAL A 87 -14.72 14.52 -4.49
C VAL A 87 -13.52 15.40 -4.83
N LEU A 88 -12.41 15.19 -4.13
CA LEU A 88 -11.11 15.77 -4.42
C LEU A 88 -10.11 14.67 -4.83
N ARG A 89 -9.45 14.85 -5.96
CA ARG A 89 -8.33 14.02 -6.42
C ARG A 89 -7.06 14.83 -6.48
N VAL A 90 -5.98 14.27 -5.96
CA VAL A 90 -4.64 14.87 -6.00
C VAL A 90 -3.68 13.81 -6.52
N SER A 91 -2.99 14.13 -7.60
CA SER A 91 -1.94 13.30 -8.20
C SER A 91 -0.58 13.90 -7.84
N VAL A 92 0.33 13.04 -7.39
CA VAL A 92 1.69 13.42 -7.00
C VAL A 92 2.71 12.41 -7.51
N ARG A 93 3.93 12.89 -7.70
CA ARG A 93 5.13 12.07 -7.96
C ARG A 93 6.30 12.58 -7.12
N GLU A 94 7.32 11.76 -6.93
CA GLU A 94 8.59 12.22 -6.34
C GLU A 94 9.23 13.24 -7.29
N THR A 95 9.71 14.36 -6.73
CA THR A 95 10.32 15.46 -7.51
C THR A 95 11.66 15.02 -8.09
N ASP A 96 12.45 14.28 -7.31
CA ASP A 96 13.81 13.86 -7.69
C ASP A 96 13.83 12.53 -8.45
N ASP A 97 12.75 11.75 -8.41
CA ASP A 97 12.58 10.49 -9.15
C ASP A 97 11.17 10.37 -9.75
N PRO A 98 10.82 11.20 -10.76
CA PRO A 98 9.49 11.17 -11.36
C PRO A 98 9.19 9.88 -12.14
N GLU A 99 10.22 9.12 -12.53
CA GLU A 99 10.08 7.85 -13.27
C GLU A 99 9.66 6.70 -12.35
N GLN A 100 9.78 6.86 -11.03
CA GLN A 100 9.29 5.90 -10.04
C GLN A 100 7.77 5.69 -10.11
N GLY A 101 7.04 6.66 -10.66
CA GLY A 101 5.60 6.58 -10.92
C GLY A 101 4.80 7.71 -10.28
N GLU A 102 3.48 7.55 -10.28
CA GLU A 102 2.52 8.54 -9.79
C GLU A 102 1.52 7.92 -8.81
N LEU A 103 1.23 8.63 -7.72
CA LEU A 103 0.16 8.29 -6.79
C LEU A 103 -0.98 9.32 -6.93
N THR A 104 -2.16 8.84 -7.32
CA THR A 104 -3.40 9.61 -7.32
C THR A 104 -4.24 9.22 -6.11
N ILE A 105 -4.54 10.16 -5.23
CA ILE A 105 -5.35 9.96 -4.03
C ILE A 105 -6.71 10.63 -4.23
N GLN A 106 -7.79 9.91 -3.90
CA GLN A 106 -9.16 10.42 -3.93
C GLN A 106 -9.74 10.49 -2.52
N PHE A 107 -10.26 11.67 -2.19
CA PHE A 107 -11.00 11.95 -0.96
C PHE A 107 -12.46 12.27 -1.29
N SER A 108 -13.40 11.85 -0.42
CA SER A 108 -14.68 12.54 -0.33
C SER A 108 -14.50 13.81 0.50
N GLU A 109 -15.29 14.85 0.26
CA GLU A 109 -15.14 16.13 0.98
C GLU A 109 -16.12 16.32 2.17
N ALA A 110 -17.21 15.54 2.24
CA ALA A 110 -18.21 15.63 3.30
C ALA A 110 -18.70 14.24 3.77
N PRO A 111 -18.12 13.64 4.83
CA PRO A 111 -16.92 14.10 5.55
C PRO A 111 -15.65 13.95 4.71
N PHE A 112 -14.59 14.67 5.10
CA PHE A 112 -13.27 14.53 4.47
C PHE A 112 -12.64 13.19 4.85
N ARG A 113 -12.63 12.22 3.92
CA ARG A 113 -12.05 10.89 4.15
C ARG A 113 -11.36 10.37 2.89
N LEU A 114 -10.30 9.59 3.09
CA LEU A 114 -9.68 8.81 2.03
C LEU A 114 -10.66 7.73 1.57
N GLU A 115 -10.93 7.65 0.27
CA GLU A 115 -11.81 6.62 -0.30
C GLU A 115 -11.07 5.68 -1.23
N GLN A 116 -10.07 6.19 -1.96
CA GLN A 116 -9.41 5.42 -3.00
C GLN A 116 -8.03 6.00 -3.26
N TRP A 117 -7.10 5.17 -3.69
CA TRP A 117 -5.89 5.61 -4.36
C TRP A 117 -5.61 4.78 -5.60
N ALA A 118 -4.81 5.33 -6.49
CA ALA A 118 -4.30 4.65 -7.67
C ALA A 118 -2.80 4.88 -7.78
N VAL A 119 -2.04 3.81 -7.99
CA VAL A 119 -0.61 3.82 -8.25
C VAL A 119 -0.41 3.53 -9.72
N LEU A 120 0.27 4.43 -10.42
CA LEU A 120 0.91 4.16 -11.70
C LEU A 120 2.38 3.91 -11.40
N ASP A 121 2.91 2.71 -11.66
CA ASP A 121 4.32 2.40 -11.41
C ASP A 121 5.23 2.80 -12.58
N SER A 122 6.55 2.61 -12.41
CA SER A 122 7.57 2.90 -13.42
C SER A 122 7.45 2.08 -14.72
N GLN A 123 6.64 1.02 -14.71
CA GLN A 123 6.31 0.21 -15.88
C GLN A 123 4.99 0.64 -16.53
N ASN A 124 4.42 1.78 -16.12
CA ASN A 124 3.11 2.30 -16.52
C ASN A 124 1.94 1.35 -16.19
N ARG A 125 2.09 0.52 -15.15
CA ARG A 125 1.02 -0.35 -14.69
C ARG A 125 0.18 0.35 -13.64
N LEU A 126 -1.12 0.44 -13.89
CA LEU A 126 -2.08 1.08 -13.01
C LEU A 126 -2.68 0.06 -12.03
N THR A 127 -2.57 0.34 -10.73
CA THR A 127 -3.30 -0.39 -9.70
C THR A 127 -4.17 0.58 -8.91
N LYS A 128 -5.49 0.35 -8.90
CA LYS A 128 -6.46 1.12 -8.13
C LYS A 128 -6.93 0.34 -6.91
N VAL A 129 -6.95 0.99 -5.76
CA VAL A 129 -7.49 0.44 -4.50
C VAL A 129 -8.61 1.34 -3.99
N THR A 130 -9.81 0.78 -3.85
CA THR A 130 -10.96 1.41 -3.21
C THR A 130 -11.12 0.86 -1.79
N LEU A 131 -11.22 1.78 -0.82
CA LEU A 131 -11.54 1.46 0.56
C LEU A 131 -13.04 1.22 0.70
N ILE A 132 -13.39 0.12 1.35
CA ILE A 132 -14.78 -0.27 1.63
C ILE A 132 -14.90 -0.33 3.14
N GLU A 133 -15.93 0.32 3.69
CA GLU A 133 -16.21 0.35 5.14
C GLU A 133 -15.01 0.80 5.98
N ALA A 134 -14.25 1.78 5.48
CA ALA A 134 -13.09 2.30 6.16
C ALA A 134 -13.46 2.98 7.49
N ARG A 135 -12.72 2.62 8.53
CA ARG A 135 -12.78 3.23 9.86
C ARG A 135 -11.41 3.80 10.20
N ALA A 136 -11.39 5.03 10.71
CA ALA A 136 -10.18 5.71 11.12
C ALA A 136 -10.18 5.90 12.64
N GLY A 137 -9.00 5.83 13.26
CA GLY A 137 -8.82 6.06 14.70
C GLY A 137 -8.98 4.82 15.58
N ASP A 138 -9.46 3.69 15.05
CA ASP A 138 -9.51 2.43 15.78
C ASP A 138 -8.08 1.93 16.11
N PRO A 139 -7.82 1.44 17.34
CA PRO A 139 -6.52 0.85 17.67
C PRO A 139 -6.29 -0.43 16.86
N ILE A 140 -5.11 -0.54 16.26
CA ILE A 140 -4.69 -1.73 15.50
C ILE A 140 -3.57 -2.44 16.27
N ASN A 141 -3.68 -3.76 16.43
CA ASN A 141 -2.61 -4.56 17.03
C ASN A 141 -1.33 -4.44 16.17
N PRO A 142 -0.22 -3.89 16.68
CA PRO A 142 0.98 -3.67 15.87
C PRO A 142 1.54 -4.95 15.22
N LYS A 143 1.28 -6.12 15.81
CA LYS A 143 1.73 -7.42 15.30
C LYS A 143 1.16 -7.77 13.93
N VAL A 144 0.07 -7.13 13.48
CA VAL A 144 -0.46 -7.39 12.13
C VAL A 144 0.55 -6.97 11.05
N PHE A 145 1.37 -5.96 11.32
CA PHE A 145 2.36 -5.44 10.38
C PHE A 145 3.71 -6.15 10.43
N GLU A 146 3.86 -7.15 11.30
CA GLU A 146 5.05 -8.01 11.30
C GLU A 146 4.86 -9.09 10.24
N PHE A 147 5.68 -9.07 9.19
CA PHE A 147 5.79 -10.23 8.32
C PHE A 147 6.67 -11.28 9.00
N ARG A 148 6.10 -12.47 9.25
CA ARG A 148 6.82 -13.62 9.82
C ARG A 148 6.88 -14.71 8.77
N ASP A 149 8.01 -14.79 8.09
CA ASP A 149 8.23 -15.83 7.07
C ASP A 149 8.23 -17.22 7.72
N PRO A 150 7.31 -18.13 7.35
CA PRO A 150 7.24 -19.47 7.91
C PRO A 150 8.53 -20.28 7.77
N LYS A 151 9.35 -20.00 6.73
CA LYS A 151 10.59 -20.74 6.46
C LYS A 151 11.66 -20.55 7.53
N PHE A 152 11.67 -19.42 8.23
CA PHE A 152 12.70 -19.10 9.23
C PHE A 152 12.32 -19.51 10.65
N PHE A 153 11.05 -19.85 10.91
CA PHE A 153 10.59 -20.30 12.24
C PHE A 153 10.48 -21.82 12.37
N ASN A 154 10.51 -22.56 11.25
CA ASN A 154 10.46 -24.03 11.24
C ASN A 154 11.82 -24.70 11.05
N GLN A 155 12.94 -23.97 11.10
CA GLN A 155 14.26 -24.61 11.09
C GLN A 155 14.59 -25.12 12.50
N PRO A 156 14.89 -26.42 12.70
CA PRO A 156 15.43 -26.88 13.96
C PRO A 156 16.71 -26.10 14.24
N VAL A 157 16.83 -25.54 15.46
CA VAL A 157 18.05 -24.89 15.89
C VAL A 157 19.16 -25.94 15.91
N GLU A 158 20.01 -25.95 14.89
CA GLU A 158 21.25 -26.73 14.95
C GLU A 158 22.09 -26.15 16.08
N ARG A 159 22.13 -26.90 17.19
CA ARG A 159 23.05 -26.62 18.28
C ARG A 159 24.45 -26.95 17.77
N PHE A 160 25.23 -25.92 17.47
CA PHE A 160 26.67 -26.07 17.35
C PHE A 160 27.22 -26.40 18.75
N ASN A 161 27.77 -27.60 18.88
CA ASN A 161 28.55 -28.05 20.05
C ASN A 161 29.96 -27.48 20.01
#